data_AF-A0A950V763-F1
#
_entry.id   AF-A0A950V763-F1
#
_cell.length_a   1.000
_cell.length_b   1.000
_cell.length_c   1.000
_cell.angle_alpha   90.00
_cell.angle_beta   90.00
_cell.angle_gamma   90.00
#
_symmetry.space_group_name_H-M   'P 1'
#
loop_
_entity.id
_entity.type
_entity.pdbx_description
1 polymer ?
#
loop_
_entity_poly.entity_id
_entity_poly.type
_entity_poly.pdbx_seq_one_letter_code
_entity_poly.pdbx_strand_id
1 'polypeptide(L)'
;MLDSTVIRMEKAYPLYLGAYDRFAEIREYVDSYRNLFLIGRNGMHRYNNQHHSMLTAMMAVDNVVAGEADKTALWEVNTEMDYHEQKATST
;
A
#
# COMPACT_ATOMS: atom_id res chain seq x y z
N MET A 1 26.19 24.56 -19.67
CA MET A 1 25.66 23.24 -20.04
C MET A 1 24.28 23.13 -19.43
N LEU A 2 23.24 22.92 -20.22
CA LEU A 2 21.91 22.56 -19.73
C LEU A 2 21.84 21.04 -19.81
N ASP A 3 22.03 20.38 -18.68
CA ASP A 3 21.86 18.94 -18.56
C ASP A 3 20.36 18.65 -18.32
N SER A 4 19.80 17.67 -19.01
CA SER A 4 18.38 17.34 -18.88
C SER A 4 18.17 15.83 -18.96
N THR A 5 17.37 15.30 -18.01
CA THR A 5 17.10 13.86 -17.88
C THR A 5 15.59 13.63 -17.80
N VAL A 6 15.09 12.70 -18.62
CA VAL A 6 13.70 12.24 -18.58
C VAL A 6 13.69 10.76 -18.23
N ILE A 7 13.00 10.41 -17.15
CA ILE A 7 12.76 9.03 -16.74
C ILE A 7 11.26 8.79 -16.72
N ARG A 8 10.82 7.74 -17.42
CA ARG A 8 9.43 7.27 -17.37
C ARG A 8 9.35 6.14 -16.35
N MET A 9 8.49 6.30 -15.36
CA MET A 9 8.25 5.29 -14.33
C MET A 9 6.82 4.79 -14.45
N GLU A 10 6.65 3.54 -14.88
CA GLU A 10 5.35 2.89 -14.87
C GLU A 10 4.91 2.64 -13.41
N LYS A 11 3.60 2.69 -13.15
CA LYS A 11 3.02 2.38 -11.83
C LYS A 11 3.59 3.24 -10.69
N ALA A 12 3.88 4.50 -10.96
CA ALA A 12 4.39 5.43 -9.94
C ALA A 12 3.35 5.73 -8.84
N TYR A 13 2.07 5.67 -9.20
CA TYR A 13 0.95 6.01 -8.31
C TYR A 13 -0.17 4.98 -8.41
N PRO A 14 -0.68 4.49 -7.26
CA PRO A 14 -1.90 3.71 -7.23
C PRO A 14 -3.06 4.64 -7.51
N LEU A 15 -3.78 4.35 -8.60
CA LEU A 15 -4.98 5.08 -8.98
C LEU A 15 -6.21 4.34 -8.44
N TYR A 16 -7.04 5.07 -7.70
CA TYR A 16 -8.30 4.57 -7.17
C TYR A 16 -9.43 4.85 -8.17
N LEU A 17 -9.37 4.15 -9.31
CA LEU A 17 -10.28 4.32 -10.45
C LEU A 17 -10.83 2.97 -10.91
N GLY A 18 -11.98 3.00 -11.60
CA GLY A 18 -12.61 1.80 -12.15
C GLY A 18 -13.08 0.87 -11.04
N ALA A 19 -12.62 -0.39 -11.07
CA ALA A 19 -13.04 -1.45 -10.14
C ALA A 19 -12.33 -1.41 -8.78
N TYR A 20 -11.82 -0.26 -8.35
CA TYR A 20 -11.11 -0.13 -7.06
C TYR A 20 -12.03 -0.35 -5.85
N ASP A 21 -13.32 -0.07 -6.00
CA ASP A 21 -14.37 -0.40 -5.01
C ASP A 21 -14.39 -1.90 -4.65
N ARG A 22 -13.95 -2.77 -5.57
CA ARG A 22 -13.84 -4.22 -5.39
C ARG A 22 -12.45 -4.68 -4.94
N PHE A 23 -11.54 -3.77 -4.57
CA PHE A 23 -10.18 -4.12 -4.14
C PHE A 23 -10.15 -5.11 -2.95
N ALA A 24 -11.17 -5.05 -2.08
CA ALA A 24 -11.31 -5.99 -0.97
C ALA A 24 -11.32 -7.46 -1.42
N GLU A 25 -11.92 -7.78 -2.57
CA GLU A 25 -11.96 -9.15 -3.10
C GLU A 25 -10.55 -9.68 -3.43
N ILE A 26 -9.69 -8.82 -4.00
CA ILE A 26 -8.29 -9.16 -4.30
C ILE A 26 -7.52 -9.35 -3.00
N ARG A 27 -7.72 -8.44 -2.03
CA ARG A 27 -7.08 -8.55 -0.72
C ARG A 27 -7.46 -9.85 -0.02
N GLU A 28 -8.75 -10.17 0.08
CA GLU A 28 -9.24 -11.39 0.72
C GLU A 28 -8.67 -12.65 0.05
N TYR A 29 -8.66 -12.67 -1.29
CA TYR A 29 -8.06 -13.77 -2.05
C TYR A 29 -6.57 -13.94 -1.74
N VAL A 30 -5.80 -12.85 -1.74
CA VAL A 30 -4.36 -12.90 -1.49
C VAL A 30 -4.04 -13.17 -0.01
N ASP A 31 -4.87 -12.68 0.91
CA ASP A 31 -4.68 -12.89 2.35
C ASP A 31 -4.80 -14.38 2.72
N SER A 32 -5.51 -15.20 1.92
CA SER A 32 -5.61 -16.66 2.09
C SER A 32 -4.25 -17.40 2.02
N TYR A 33 -3.24 -16.83 1.35
CA TYR A 33 -1.91 -17.42 1.26
C TYR A 33 -1.07 -17.08 2.48
N ARG A 34 -0.80 -18.06 3.35
CA ARG A 34 -0.04 -17.86 4.60
C ARG A 34 1.38 -17.32 4.41
N ASN A 35 2.00 -17.55 3.26
CA ASN A 35 3.40 -17.22 2.97
C ASN A 35 3.55 -16.07 1.96
N LEU A 36 2.50 -15.28 1.73
CA LEU A 36 2.52 -14.14 0.81
C LEU A 36 2.10 -12.86 1.56
N PHE A 37 3.01 -11.88 1.59
CA PHE A 37 2.80 -10.59 2.24
C PHE A 37 2.86 -9.47 1.19
N LEU A 38 1.77 -8.72 1.07
CA LEU A 38 1.71 -7.53 0.22
C LEU A 38 2.18 -6.32 1.03
N ILE A 39 3.21 -5.65 0.56
CA ILE A 39 3.83 -4.51 1.26
C ILE A 39 4.11 -3.34 0.30
N GLY A 40 4.29 -2.14 0.87
CA GLY A 40 4.63 -0.94 0.12
C GLY A 40 3.52 -0.42 -0.81
N ARG A 41 3.83 0.64 -1.55
CA ARG A 41 2.87 1.41 -2.36
C ARG A 41 2.04 0.56 -3.34
N ASN A 42 2.69 -0.18 -4.24
CA ASN A 42 1.98 -0.96 -5.26
C ASN A 42 1.58 -2.35 -4.79
N GLY A 43 2.32 -2.94 -3.83
CA GLY A 43 1.94 -4.24 -3.27
C GLY A 43 0.62 -4.14 -2.51
N MET A 44 0.47 -3.10 -1.69
CA MET A 44 -0.77 -2.84 -0.95
C MET A 44 -1.78 -1.99 -1.74
N HIS A 45 -1.40 -1.50 -2.94
CA HIS A 45 -2.15 -0.54 -3.75
C HIS A 45 -2.65 0.67 -2.95
N ARG A 46 -1.77 1.25 -2.12
CA ARG A 46 -2.05 2.42 -1.26
C ARG A 46 -1.07 3.54 -1.53
N TYR A 47 -1.55 4.78 -1.43
CA TYR A 47 -0.73 5.98 -1.58
C TYR A 47 0.23 6.15 -0.38
N ASN A 48 1.32 5.38 -0.40
CA ASN A 48 2.30 5.34 0.68
C ASN A 48 3.52 6.18 0.32
N ASN A 49 4.02 6.94 1.29
CA ASN A 49 5.37 7.51 1.24
C ASN A 49 6.44 6.44 1.58
N GLN A 50 7.71 6.81 1.42
CA GLN A 50 8.84 5.89 1.60
C GLN A 50 8.89 5.29 3.01
N HIS A 51 8.69 6.09 4.06
CA HIS A 51 8.72 5.61 5.45
C HIS A 51 7.61 4.59 5.74
N HIS A 52 6.39 4.80 5.23
CA HIS A 52 5.32 3.79 5.34
C HIS A 52 5.68 2.51 4.58
N SER A 53 6.25 2.63 3.38
CA SER A 53 6.64 1.45 2.59
C SER A 53 7.73 0.65 3.32
N MET A 54 8.71 1.33 3.91
CA MET A 54 9.74 0.69 4.73
C MET A 54 9.17 0.05 6.00
N LEU A 55 8.25 0.73 6.70
CA LEU A 55 7.62 0.20 7.90
C LEU A 55 6.83 -1.09 7.59
N THR A 56 6.07 -1.12 6.50
CA THR A 56 5.35 -2.34 6.08
C THR A 56 6.30 -3.50 5.76
N ALA A 57 7.51 -3.20 5.25
CA ALA A 57 8.53 -4.23 5.03
C ALA A 57 9.07 -4.79 6.35
N MET A 58 9.35 -3.92 7.34
CA MET A 58 9.84 -4.35 8.66
C MET A 58 8.82 -5.25 9.36
N MET A 59 7.55 -4.83 9.39
CA MET A 59 6.47 -5.62 9.99
C MET A 59 6.26 -6.97 9.30
N ALA A 60 6.38 -7.02 7.97
CA ALA A 60 6.27 -8.29 7.25
C ALA A 60 7.43 -9.24 7.59
N VAL A 61 8.65 -8.71 7.74
CA VAL A 61 9.81 -9.51 8.18
C VAL A 61 9.61 -10.01 9.62
N ASP A 62 9.15 -9.15 10.52
CA ASP A 62 8.87 -9.54 11.92
C ASP A 62 7.84 -10.68 11.98
N ASN A 63 6.76 -10.59 11.20
CA ASN A 63 5.76 -11.64 11.10
C ASN A 63 6.36 -12.95 10.56
N VAL A 64 7.17 -12.88 9.50
CA VAL A 64 7.84 -14.06 8.92
C VAL A 64 8.76 -14.72 9.93
N VAL A 65 9.55 -13.94 10.68
CA VAL A 65 10.48 -14.45 11.72
C VAL A 65 9.71 -15.07 12.89
N ALA A 66 8.59 -14.47 13.30
CA ALA A 66 7.73 -14.99 14.36
C ALA A 66 6.90 -16.22 13.92
N GLY A 67 6.85 -16.54 12.62
CA GLY A 67 5.96 -17.56 12.08
C GLY A 67 4.49 -17.13 12.06
N GLU A 68 4.22 -15.83 12.19
CA GLU A 68 2.89 -15.26 12.22
C GLU A 68 2.36 -15.02 10.81
N ALA A 69 1.14 -15.50 10.57
CA ALA A 69 0.47 -15.36 9.27
C ALA A 69 -0.61 -14.27 9.29
N ASP A 70 -0.91 -13.68 10.44
CA ASP A 70 -1.87 -12.60 10.56
C ASP A 70 -1.28 -11.30 9.96
N LYS A 71 -1.98 -10.76 8.96
CA LYS A 71 -1.58 -9.57 8.21
C LYS A 71 -2.41 -8.35 8.60
N THR A 72 -3.32 -8.46 9.58
CA THR A 72 -4.25 -7.39 9.96
C THR A 72 -3.50 -6.11 10.31
N ALA A 73 -2.47 -6.22 11.16
CA ALA A 73 -1.64 -5.09 11.55
C ALA A 73 -0.94 -4.40 10.36
N LEU A 74 -0.49 -5.15 9.34
CA LEU A 74 0.11 -4.57 8.12
C LEU A 74 -0.88 -3.67 7.39
N TRP A 75 -2.14 -4.09 7.31
CA TRP A 75 -3.20 -3.32 6.65
C TRP A 75 -3.69 -2.12 7.48
N GLU A 76 -3.25 -1.94 8.71
CA GLU A 76 -3.63 -0.83 9.59
C GLU A 76 -2.60 0.30 9.65
N VAL A 77 -1.41 0.14 9.04
CA VAL A 77 -0.26 1.08 9.08
C VAL A 77 -0.55 2.53 8.61
N ASN A 78 -1.75 2.84 8.11
CA ASN A 78 -2.10 4.12 7.48
C ASN A 78 -3.46 4.72 7.83
N THR A 79 -4.21 4.19 8.79
CA THR A 79 -5.57 4.68 9.09
C THR A 79 -5.64 6.14 9.59
N GLU A 80 -4.50 6.80 9.85
CA GLU A 80 -4.47 8.18 10.36
C GLU A 80 -4.27 9.27 9.28
N MET A 81 -3.76 8.96 8.07
CA MET A 81 -3.52 9.99 7.04
C MET A 81 -4.61 10.10 5.96
N ASP A 82 -5.43 9.07 5.77
CA ASP A 82 -6.55 9.08 4.79
C ASP A 82 -7.64 10.11 5.15
N TYR A 83 -7.65 10.64 6.37
CA TYR A 83 -8.67 11.62 6.82
C TYR A 83 -8.48 13.02 6.21
N HIS A 84 -7.30 13.35 5.68
CA HIS A 84 -7.02 14.69 5.14
C HIS A 84 -7.33 14.85 3.64
N GLU A 85 -7.69 13.78 2.93
CA GLU A 85 -8.06 13.83 1.50
C GLU A 85 -9.58 13.79 1.24
N GLN A 86 -10.41 13.72 2.28
CA GLN A 86 -11.84 14.01 2.13
C GLN A 86 -12.01 15.51 1.88
N LYS A 87 -12.23 15.87 0.61
CA LYS A 87 -12.71 17.21 0.24
C LYS A 87 -13.88 17.58 1.14
N ALA A 88 -13.75 18.69 1.87
CA ALA A 88 -14.89 19.40 2.39
C ALA A 88 -15.84 19.64 1.21
N THR A 89 -16.99 18.96 1.22
CA THR A 89 -18.08 19.26 0.29
C THR A 89 -18.48 20.70 0.54
N SER A 90 -18.02 21.62 -0.31
CA SER A 90 -18.46 23.00 -0.31
C SER A 90 -19.96 22.99 -0.62
N THR A 91 -20.77 23.34 0.38
CA THR A 91 -22.17 23.77 0.22
C THR A 91 -22.21 25.28 0.36
#